data_AF-A0A819F703-F1
#
_entry.id   AF-A0A819F703-F1
#
_cell.length_a   1.000
_cell.length_b   1.000
_cell.length_c   1.000
_cell.angle_alpha   90.00
_cell.angle_beta   90.00
_cell.angle_gamma   90.00
#
_symmetry.space_group_name_H-M   'P 1'
#
loop_
_entity.id
_entity.type
_entity.pdbx_description
1 polymer ?
#
loop_
_entity_poly.entity_id
_entity_poly.type
_entity_poly.pdbx_seq_one_letter_code
_entity_poly.pdbx_strand_id
1 'polypeptide(L)'
;MHFLWTLGARSSPSSNRFLLLKRFQSTQTTAKNAKSIFTYGKDGHYFRDRIDPNESKFSKILIANRGEIACRIIRTCQAMGIKTVAVHSDVDSNSLFVKMADEAVCIGPAQAKLSYLNEDIILNAVKQTGAEAVHPGYGFLSENTKFAKKLADNNVEFIGPSSKSIEAMGDKIHSKVIARKANVSMIPGYDGEVKDEDECIRVSNDIGYPVMIKASAGGGGKGMRVAWNDK
;
A
#
# COMPACT_ATOMS: atom_id res chain seq x y z
N MET A 1 22.23 -3.87 -14.24
CA MET A 1 21.64 -3.41 -12.96
C MET A 1 21.23 -1.97 -13.18
N HIS A 2 19.94 -1.64 -13.02
CA HIS A 2 19.34 -0.49 -13.73
C HIS A 2 18.80 0.53 -12.72
N PHE A 3 19.13 1.82 -12.87
CA PHE A 3 19.11 2.77 -11.76
C PHE A 3 18.49 4.16 -12.13
N LEU A 4 17.68 4.79 -11.25
CA LEU A 4 16.80 5.93 -11.63
C LEU A 4 16.55 7.03 -10.54
N TRP A 5 17.02 8.28 -10.74
CA TRP A 5 17.10 9.33 -9.68
C TRP A 5 15.83 10.17 -9.39
N THR A 6 15.84 10.87 -8.23
CA THR A 6 14.92 11.98 -7.82
C THR A 6 15.48 12.73 -6.60
N LEU A 7 15.47 14.07 -6.62
CA LEU A 7 15.88 14.99 -5.52
C LEU A 7 14.68 15.79 -4.98
N GLY A 8 14.69 16.21 -3.71
CA GLY A 8 13.55 16.90 -3.06
C GLY A 8 13.88 18.31 -2.58
N ALA A 9 12.93 19.24 -2.73
CA ALA A 9 13.04 20.62 -2.27
C ALA A 9 11.90 20.99 -1.29
N ARG A 10 12.18 21.91 -0.35
CA ARG A 10 11.19 22.50 0.57
C ARG A 10 10.93 23.96 0.20
N SER A 11 9.70 24.41 0.39
CA SER A 11 9.33 25.83 0.44
C SER A 11 8.40 26.10 1.62
N SER A 12 8.37 27.33 2.11
CA SER A 12 7.60 27.76 3.28
C SER A 12 6.52 28.78 2.89
N PRO A 13 5.31 28.73 3.47
CA PRO A 13 4.25 29.71 3.23
C PRO A 13 4.34 30.89 4.20
N SER A 14 3.99 32.09 3.73
CA SER A 14 3.77 33.27 4.57
C SER A 14 2.40 33.91 4.30
N SER A 15 1.75 34.28 5.40
CA SER A 15 0.69 35.30 5.55
C SER A 15 -0.11 35.78 4.32
N ASN A 16 -1.43 35.61 4.36
CA ASN A 16 -2.27 36.75 4.77
C ASN A 16 -3.66 36.37 5.31
N ARG A 17 -4.26 37.28 6.09
CA ARG A 17 -5.65 37.20 6.59
C ARG A 17 -6.59 37.94 5.64
N PHE A 18 -7.87 37.57 5.63
CA PHE A 18 -8.95 38.57 5.60
C PHE A 18 -10.21 38.04 6.32
N LEU A 19 -11.02 38.93 6.88
CA LEU A 19 -12.27 38.58 7.57
C LEU A 19 -13.47 38.73 6.64
N LEU A 20 -14.50 37.90 6.84
CA LEU A 20 -15.89 38.35 6.76
C LEU A 20 -16.81 37.42 7.57
N LEU A 21 -17.51 37.99 8.55
CA LEU A 21 -18.41 37.27 9.46
C LEU A 21 -19.79 37.93 9.44
N LYS A 22 -20.81 37.22 8.96
CA LYS A 22 -22.22 37.68 9.02
C LYS A 22 -23.24 36.53 8.99
N ARG A 23 -23.55 36.05 10.20
CA ARG A 23 -24.93 36.03 10.75
C ARG A 23 -26.04 35.44 9.86
N PHE A 24 -26.36 34.17 10.10
CA PHE A 24 -27.73 33.65 9.97
C PHE A 24 -28.11 32.89 11.25
N GLN A 25 -29.40 32.84 11.61
CA GLN A 25 -29.86 32.38 12.93
C GLN A 25 -30.67 31.08 12.87
N SER A 26 -30.46 30.24 13.89
CA SER A 26 -31.45 29.38 14.56
C SER A 26 -32.42 28.52 13.72
N THR A 27 -32.11 27.22 13.64
CA THR A 27 -33.07 26.17 14.04
C THR A 27 -32.33 25.08 14.83
N GLN A 28 -32.51 25.05 16.16
CA GLN A 28 -32.01 23.94 17.00
C GLN A 28 -33.16 22.98 17.29
N THR A 29 -33.08 21.74 16.78
CA THR A 29 -34.09 20.71 17.07
C THR A 29 -33.44 19.38 17.44
N THR A 30 -33.16 19.23 18.73
CA THR A 30 -33.09 17.96 19.49
C THR A 30 -32.42 16.73 18.88
N ALA A 31 -31.18 16.46 19.31
CA ALA A 31 -30.69 15.10 19.54
C ALA A 31 -29.90 15.06 20.85
N LYS A 32 -30.39 14.33 21.87
CA LYS A 32 -29.71 14.17 23.16
C LYS A 32 -28.89 12.87 23.19
N ASN A 33 -27.77 12.89 23.90
CA ASN A 33 -26.97 11.73 24.31
C ASN A 33 -26.36 10.83 23.22
N ALA A 34 -25.22 11.25 22.66
CA ALA A 34 -24.15 10.33 22.27
C ALA A 34 -22.77 11.00 22.51
N LYS A 35 -21.80 10.29 23.10
CA LYS A 35 -20.43 10.80 23.22
C LYS A 35 -19.75 10.80 21.84
N SER A 36 -19.13 11.92 21.47
CA SER A 36 -18.62 12.13 20.10
C SER A 36 -17.37 11.31 19.80
N ILE A 37 -17.30 10.79 18.58
CA ILE A 37 -16.07 10.29 17.92
C ILE A 37 -15.82 11.07 16.59
N PHE A 38 -16.66 12.07 16.29
CA PHE A 38 -16.67 13.01 15.16
C PHE A 38 -17.08 12.51 13.76
N THR A 39 -18.24 12.98 13.33
CA THR A 39 -18.57 13.34 11.94
C THR A 39 -18.86 14.84 11.89
N TYR A 40 -18.66 15.50 10.74
CA TYR A 40 -18.82 16.97 10.60
C TYR A 40 -19.51 17.35 9.30
N GLY A 41 -20.52 18.21 9.42
CA GLY A 41 -21.52 18.48 8.38
C GLY A 41 -21.11 19.48 7.28
N LYS A 42 -22.14 20.16 6.75
CA LYS A 42 -22.17 20.86 5.45
C LYS A 42 -21.22 22.04 5.28
N ASP A 43 -20.48 22.42 6.32
CA ASP A 43 -19.78 23.70 6.41
C ASP A 43 -18.24 23.59 6.31
N GLY A 44 -17.68 22.38 6.12
CA GLY A 44 -16.22 22.23 5.97
C GLY A 44 -15.57 20.88 6.32
N HIS A 45 -16.31 19.77 6.34
CA HIS A 45 -15.81 18.38 6.48
C HIS A 45 -15.07 17.98 7.77
N TYR A 46 -15.41 16.79 8.29
CA TYR A 46 -14.47 15.78 8.78
C TYR A 46 -15.27 14.55 9.26
N PHE A 47 -15.19 13.45 8.52
CA PHE A 47 -15.87 12.21 8.88
C PHE A 47 -14.86 11.20 9.40
N ARG A 48 -14.97 10.82 10.68
CA ARG A 48 -14.69 9.44 11.07
C ARG A 48 -15.99 8.68 10.85
N ASP A 49 -16.23 8.25 9.61
CA ASP A 49 -17.37 7.40 9.32
C ASP A 49 -17.30 6.17 10.23
N ARG A 50 -18.35 6.03 11.02
CA ARG A 50 -18.50 4.88 11.91
C ARG A 50 -18.82 3.70 11.01
N ILE A 51 -18.09 2.61 11.19
CA ILE A 51 -18.36 1.31 10.56
C ILE A 51 -19.87 1.07 10.57
N ASP A 52 -20.50 1.08 9.39
CA ASP A 52 -21.92 0.80 9.27
C ASP A 52 -22.11 -0.72 9.31
N PRO A 53 -22.86 -1.28 10.27
CA PRO A 53 -23.18 -2.69 10.29
C PRO A 53 -23.90 -3.15 9.00
N ASN A 54 -24.57 -2.25 8.29
CA ASN A 54 -25.35 -2.51 7.09
C ASN A 54 -24.54 -2.41 5.79
N GLU A 55 -23.30 -1.89 5.81
CA GLU A 55 -22.44 -1.86 4.62
C GLU A 55 -22.09 -3.28 4.14
N SER A 56 -22.05 -3.45 2.82
CA SER A 56 -21.60 -4.69 2.20
C SER A 56 -20.12 -4.94 2.51
N LYS A 57 -19.82 -6.14 2.99
CA LYS A 57 -18.50 -6.57 3.47
C LYS A 57 -18.32 -8.06 3.24
N PHE A 58 -17.06 -8.48 3.11
CA PHE A 58 -16.71 -9.90 3.07
C PHE A 58 -17.07 -10.59 4.39
N SER A 59 -17.57 -11.82 4.34
CA SER A 59 -17.83 -12.65 5.53
C SER A 59 -16.53 -13.09 6.18
N LYS A 60 -15.54 -13.49 5.36
CA LYS A 60 -14.22 -13.98 5.78
C LYS A 60 -13.13 -13.53 4.82
N ILE A 61 -12.01 -13.02 5.35
CA ILE A 61 -10.79 -12.72 4.57
C ILE A 61 -9.55 -13.44 5.11
N LEU A 62 -8.60 -13.72 4.22
CA LEU A 62 -7.29 -14.26 4.56
C LEU A 62 -6.22 -13.16 4.48
N ILE A 63 -5.30 -13.17 5.45
CA ILE A 63 -4.27 -12.13 5.58
C ILE A 63 -2.93 -12.74 5.20
N ALA A 64 -2.48 -12.48 3.97
CA ALA A 64 -1.26 -13.03 3.39
C ALA A 64 0.01 -12.28 3.85
N ASN A 65 0.12 -12.03 5.16
CA ASN A 65 1.23 -11.31 5.78
C ASN A 65 1.37 -11.69 7.27
N ARG A 66 2.39 -11.16 7.96
CA ARG A 66 2.77 -11.51 9.34
C ARG A 66 3.07 -10.29 10.20
N GLY A 67 3.17 -10.48 11.51
CA GLY A 67 3.63 -9.45 12.44
C GLY A 67 2.62 -8.31 12.62
N GLU A 68 3.10 -7.07 12.68
CA GLU A 68 2.25 -5.92 13.05
C GLU A 68 1.12 -5.69 12.05
N ILE A 69 1.41 -5.75 10.73
CA ILE A 69 0.42 -5.44 9.70
C ILE A 69 -0.74 -6.44 9.71
N ALA A 70 -0.47 -7.70 10.03
CA ALA A 70 -1.51 -8.69 10.26
C ALA A 70 -2.36 -8.33 11.49
N CYS A 71 -1.75 -8.00 12.63
CA CYS A 71 -2.48 -7.49 13.81
C CYS A 71 -3.31 -6.22 13.49
N ARG A 72 -2.79 -5.32 12.67
CA ARG A 72 -3.43 -4.06 12.25
C ARG A 72 -4.66 -4.34 11.37
N ILE A 73 -4.57 -5.28 10.44
CA ILE A 73 -5.70 -5.71 9.60
C ILE A 73 -6.76 -6.41 10.44
N ILE A 74 -6.37 -7.41 11.26
CA ILE A 74 -7.29 -8.17 12.12
C ILE A 74 -8.14 -7.25 13.00
N ARG A 75 -7.55 -6.22 13.62
CA ARG A 75 -8.28 -5.24 14.44
C ARG A 75 -9.36 -4.47 13.69
N THR A 76 -9.16 -4.17 12.40
CA THR A 76 -10.19 -3.55 11.56
C THR A 76 -11.28 -4.57 11.21
N CYS A 77 -10.91 -5.78 10.80
CA CYS A 77 -11.87 -6.83 10.48
C CYS A 77 -12.78 -7.18 11.68
N GLN A 78 -12.19 -7.35 12.87
CA GLN A 78 -12.92 -7.56 14.13
C GLN A 78 -13.90 -6.43 14.44
N ALA A 79 -13.48 -5.16 14.26
CA ALA A 79 -14.36 -4.01 14.44
C ALA A 79 -15.49 -3.94 13.39
N MET A 80 -15.31 -4.55 12.21
CA MET A 80 -16.30 -4.66 11.13
C MET A 80 -17.16 -5.94 11.18
N GLY A 81 -16.87 -6.86 12.11
CA GLY A 81 -17.52 -8.18 12.17
C GLY A 81 -17.07 -9.17 11.09
N ILE A 82 -15.98 -8.87 10.37
CA ILE A 82 -15.40 -9.70 9.31
C ILE A 82 -14.51 -10.78 9.93
N LYS A 83 -14.69 -12.05 9.54
CA LYS A 83 -13.85 -13.17 9.99
C LYS A 83 -12.46 -13.15 9.36
N THR A 84 -11.47 -13.60 10.10
CA THR A 84 -10.05 -13.47 9.75
C THR A 84 -9.31 -14.80 9.79
N VAL A 85 -8.55 -15.07 8.71
CA VAL A 85 -7.59 -16.18 8.62
C VAL A 85 -6.18 -15.63 8.62
N ALA A 86 -5.36 -16.03 9.60
CA ALA A 86 -3.93 -15.77 9.61
C ALA A 86 -3.16 -16.93 8.95
N VAL A 87 -2.33 -16.65 7.93
CA VAL A 87 -1.33 -17.63 7.47
C VAL A 87 -0.01 -17.43 8.21
N HIS A 88 0.61 -18.51 8.66
CA HIS A 88 1.87 -18.43 9.41
C HIS A 88 2.89 -19.49 8.99
N SER A 89 4.17 -19.18 9.15
CA SER A 89 5.22 -20.21 9.13
C SER A 89 5.24 -21.02 10.43
N ASP A 90 5.89 -22.18 10.43
CA ASP A 90 6.17 -23.01 11.62
C ASP A 90 6.66 -22.20 12.83
N VAL A 91 7.68 -21.36 12.67
CA VAL A 91 8.25 -20.50 13.72
C VAL A 91 7.35 -19.35 14.12
N ASP A 92 6.46 -18.89 13.23
CA ASP A 92 5.50 -17.81 13.52
C ASP A 92 4.24 -18.30 14.25
N SER A 93 4.04 -19.61 14.41
CA SER A 93 2.86 -20.23 15.04
C SER A 93 2.45 -19.65 16.40
N ASN A 94 3.41 -19.19 17.21
CA ASN A 94 3.15 -18.60 18.53
C ASN A 94 2.97 -17.07 18.53
N SER A 95 2.97 -16.43 17.36
CA SER A 95 2.90 -14.98 17.20
C SER A 95 1.57 -14.37 17.63
N LEU A 96 1.60 -13.08 17.98
CA LEU A 96 0.42 -12.34 18.38
C LEU A 96 -0.68 -12.32 17.29
N PHE A 97 -0.32 -12.16 16.01
CA PHE A 97 -1.32 -12.11 14.93
C PHE A 97 -2.05 -13.44 14.75
N VAL A 98 -1.37 -14.57 14.93
CA VAL A 98 -1.98 -15.91 14.90
C VAL A 98 -2.99 -16.07 16.03
N LYS A 99 -2.64 -15.58 17.23
CA LYS A 99 -3.51 -15.59 18.42
C LYS A 99 -4.62 -14.54 18.41
N MET A 100 -4.65 -13.66 17.41
CA MET A 100 -5.68 -12.64 17.24
C MET A 100 -6.71 -12.99 16.16
N ALA A 101 -6.37 -13.85 15.20
CA ALA A 101 -7.28 -14.24 14.13
C ALA A 101 -8.35 -15.24 14.62
N ASP A 102 -9.46 -15.35 13.87
CA ASP A 102 -10.49 -16.35 14.13
C ASP A 102 -10.03 -17.77 13.76
N GLU A 103 -9.24 -17.87 12.68
CA GLU A 103 -8.68 -19.10 12.14
C GLU A 103 -7.20 -18.90 11.78
N ALA A 104 -6.41 -19.98 11.82
CA ALA A 104 -4.99 -19.94 11.49
C ALA A 104 -4.58 -21.17 10.65
N VAL A 105 -3.71 -20.94 9.65
CA VAL A 105 -3.18 -21.99 8.76
C VAL A 105 -1.66 -21.94 8.71
N CYS A 106 -1.01 -23.06 8.99
CA CYS A 106 0.43 -23.22 8.80
C CYS A 106 0.75 -23.39 7.31
N ILE A 107 1.50 -22.46 6.73
CA ILE A 107 1.88 -22.42 5.32
C ILE A 107 3.34 -22.82 5.07
N GLY A 108 3.89 -23.72 5.90
CA GLY A 108 5.22 -24.28 5.74
C GLY A 108 6.32 -23.57 6.57
N PRO A 109 7.60 -23.70 6.17
CA PRO A 109 8.72 -23.37 7.05
C PRO A 109 9.08 -21.87 7.08
N ALA A 110 9.90 -21.50 8.05
CA ALA A 110 10.44 -20.16 8.30
C ALA A 110 11.05 -19.46 7.07
N GLN A 111 11.50 -20.20 6.06
CA GLN A 111 12.00 -19.63 4.82
C GLN A 111 10.85 -19.02 4.00
N ALA A 112 10.75 -17.69 3.96
CA ALA A 112 9.67 -16.98 3.27
C ALA A 112 9.44 -17.41 1.80
N LYS A 113 10.47 -17.86 1.06
CA LYS A 113 10.33 -18.44 -0.29
C LYS A 113 9.44 -19.69 -0.35
N LEU A 114 9.40 -20.46 0.73
CA LEU A 114 8.63 -21.70 0.85
C LEU A 114 7.30 -21.50 1.58
N SER A 115 7.07 -20.31 2.18
CA SER A 115 5.85 -19.94 2.90
C SER A 115 5.25 -18.64 2.35
N TYR A 116 5.57 -17.48 2.94
CA TYR A 116 4.91 -16.19 2.65
C TYR A 116 5.03 -15.65 1.21
N LEU A 117 5.94 -16.18 0.40
CA LEU A 117 6.09 -15.86 -1.03
C LEU A 117 5.56 -16.97 -1.95
N ASN A 118 5.03 -18.07 -1.39
CA ASN A 118 4.51 -19.19 -2.16
C ASN A 118 3.01 -18.98 -2.48
N GLU A 119 2.76 -18.48 -3.68
CA GLU A 119 1.43 -18.18 -4.20
C GLU A 119 0.47 -19.38 -4.16
N ASP A 120 0.97 -20.61 -4.39
CA ASP A 120 0.17 -21.83 -4.42
C ASP A 120 -0.25 -22.29 -3.02
N ILE A 121 0.67 -22.23 -2.03
CA ILE A 121 0.33 -22.59 -0.65
C ILE A 121 -0.69 -21.60 -0.07
N ILE A 122 -0.55 -20.30 -0.36
CA ILE A 122 -1.51 -19.28 0.10
C ILE A 122 -2.86 -19.47 -0.59
N LEU A 123 -2.90 -19.76 -1.91
CA LEU A 123 -4.15 -20.09 -2.60
C LEU A 123 -4.82 -21.36 -2.04
N ASN A 124 -4.05 -22.36 -1.64
CA ASN A 124 -4.56 -23.55 -0.97
C ASN A 124 -5.14 -23.24 0.41
N ALA A 125 -4.50 -22.36 1.20
CA ALA A 125 -5.03 -21.91 2.49
C ALA A 125 -6.35 -21.14 2.34
N VAL A 126 -6.50 -20.33 1.29
CA VAL A 126 -7.78 -19.68 0.93
C VAL A 126 -8.86 -20.73 0.64
N LYS A 127 -8.56 -21.72 -0.21
CA LYS A 127 -9.50 -22.79 -0.57
C LYS A 127 -9.90 -23.68 0.60
N GLN A 128 -8.98 -23.93 1.54
CA GLN A 128 -9.25 -24.70 2.76
C GLN A 128 -10.15 -23.97 3.76
N THR A 129 -10.06 -22.63 3.82
CA THR A 129 -10.77 -21.82 4.82
C THR A 129 -12.04 -21.15 4.29
N GLY A 130 -12.22 -21.09 2.97
CA GLY A 130 -13.36 -20.41 2.35
C GLY A 130 -13.28 -18.88 2.51
N ALA A 131 -12.08 -18.32 2.48
CA ALA A 131 -11.91 -16.86 2.49
C ALA A 131 -12.29 -16.26 1.12
N GLU A 132 -13.14 -15.24 1.14
CA GLU A 132 -13.69 -14.58 -0.06
C GLU A 132 -12.68 -13.60 -0.69
N ALA A 133 -11.77 -13.07 0.13
CA ALA A 133 -10.77 -12.10 -0.27
C ALA A 133 -9.43 -12.29 0.47
N VAL A 134 -8.34 -11.80 -0.14
CA VAL A 134 -7.01 -11.78 0.46
C VAL A 134 -6.52 -10.35 0.64
N HIS A 135 -6.11 -10.00 1.86
CA HIS A 135 -5.37 -8.76 2.13
C HIS A 135 -3.88 -9.07 2.28
N PRO A 136 -3.00 -8.56 1.39
CA PRO A 136 -1.58 -8.90 1.40
C PRO A 136 -0.72 -8.05 2.35
N GLY A 137 -1.30 -7.08 3.07
CA GLY A 137 -0.53 -6.11 3.85
C GLY A 137 0.45 -5.31 2.98
N TYR A 138 1.72 -5.24 3.40
CA TYR A 138 2.81 -4.65 2.61
C TYR A 138 4.01 -5.62 2.49
N GLY A 139 4.72 -5.55 1.37
CA GLY A 139 5.77 -6.51 1.04
C GLY A 139 5.21 -7.90 0.74
N PHE A 140 6.08 -8.91 0.76
CA PHE A 140 5.77 -10.28 0.32
C PHE A 140 5.12 -10.32 -1.07
N LEU A 141 3.80 -10.51 -1.15
CA LEU A 141 3.03 -10.60 -2.40
C LEU A 141 2.15 -9.37 -2.67
N SER A 142 2.24 -8.30 -1.86
CA SER A 142 1.40 -7.08 -2.01
C SER A 142 1.61 -6.33 -3.33
N GLU A 143 2.78 -6.50 -3.95
CA GLU A 143 3.19 -5.89 -5.22
C GLU A 143 3.36 -6.96 -6.33
N ASN A 144 2.79 -8.16 -6.16
CA ASN A 144 2.92 -9.26 -7.12
C ASN A 144 1.70 -9.36 -8.04
N THR A 145 1.85 -8.87 -9.28
CA THR A 145 0.87 -8.97 -10.38
C THR A 145 0.34 -10.39 -10.61
N LYS A 146 1.21 -11.42 -10.54
CA LYS A 146 0.85 -12.81 -10.78
C LYS A 146 -0.08 -13.32 -9.69
N PHE A 147 0.25 -13.05 -8.43
CA PHE A 147 -0.59 -13.41 -7.29
C PHE A 147 -1.97 -12.74 -7.34
N ALA A 148 -2.01 -11.43 -7.60
CA ALA A 148 -3.28 -10.70 -7.73
C ALA A 148 -4.15 -11.24 -8.88
N LYS A 149 -3.56 -11.56 -10.04
CA LYS A 149 -4.28 -12.24 -11.14
C LYS A 149 -4.74 -13.65 -10.74
N LYS A 150 -3.89 -14.44 -10.09
CA LYS A 150 -4.17 -15.83 -9.69
C LYS A 150 -5.33 -15.94 -8.70
N LEU A 151 -5.51 -14.95 -7.83
CA LEU A 151 -6.67 -14.84 -6.94
C LEU A 151 -7.95 -14.55 -7.73
N ALA A 152 -7.93 -13.55 -8.62
CA ALA A 152 -9.07 -13.22 -9.48
C ALA A 152 -9.47 -14.40 -10.39
N ASP A 153 -8.50 -15.14 -10.95
CA ASP A 153 -8.72 -16.36 -11.74
C ASP A 153 -9.35 -17.51 -10.92
N ASN A 154 -9.40 -17.40 -9.58
CA ASN A 154 -10.05 -18.35 -8.66
C ASN A 154 -11.30 -17.75 -7.98
N ASN A 155 -11.79 -16.60 -8.42
CA ASN A 155 -12.91 -15.83 -7.82
C ASN A 155 -12.65 -15.39 -6.36
N VAL A 156 -11.40 -15.04 -6.04
CA VAL A 156 -11.00 -14.50 -4.73
C VAL A 156 -10.58 -13.05 -4.93
N GLU A 157 -11.16 -12.12 -4.17
CA GLU A 157 -10.87 -10.69 -4.33
C GLU A 157 -9.50 -10.33 -3.74
N PHE A 158 -8.77 -9.42 -4.38
CA PHE A 158 -7.47 -8.95 -3.91
C PHE A 158 -7.62 -7.56 -3.29
N ILE A 159 -7.49 -7.46 -1.96
CA ILE A 159 -7.66 -6.20 -1.23
C ILE A 159 -6.42 -5.33 -1.43
N GLY A 160 -6.42 -4.65 -2.58
CA GLY A 160 -5.32 -3.84 -3.11
C GLY A 160 -5.64 -3.32 -4.52
N PRO A 161 -4.66 -2.73 -5.23
CA PRO A 161 -4.82 -2.31 -6.62
C PRO A 161 -4.94 -3.51 -7.58
N SER A 162 -5.62 -3.33 -8.72
CA SER A 162 -5.77 -4.39 -9.73
C SER A 162 -4.43 -4.89 -10.27
N SER A 163 -4.37 -6.13 -10.78
CA SER A 163 -3.14 -6.70 -11.38
C SER A 163 -2.52 -5.80 -12.46
N LYS A 164 -3.34 -5.23 -13.36
CA LYS A 164 -2.90 -4.25 -14.37
C LYS A 164 -2.32 -2.98 -13.74
N SER A 165 -2.87 -2.53 -12.61
CA SER A 165 -2.38 -1.36 -11.87
C SER A 165 -1.05 -1.65 -11.16
N ILE A 166 -0.89 -2.86 -10.60
CA ILE A 166 0.40 -3.32 -10.01
C ILE A 166 1.48 -3.37 -11.09
N GLU A 167 1.19 -4.02 -12.22
CA GLU A 167 2.11 -4.15 -13.35
C GLU A 167 2.56 -2.78 -13.90
N ALA A 168 1.59 -1.88 -14.13
CA ALA A 168 1.84 -0.53 -14.63
C ALA A 168 2.66 0.35 -13.67
N MET A 169 2.53 0.14 -12.35
CA MET A 169 3.19 0.96 -11.32
C MET A 169 4.50 0.34 -10.78
N GLY A 170 4.70 -0.97 -10.93
CA GLY A 170 5.85 -1.70 -10.37
C GLY A 170 7.19 -1.37 -11.06
N ASP A 171 7.16 -1.00 -12.35
CA ASP A 171 8.32 -0.43 -13.04
C ASP A 171 8.35 1.10 -12.89
N LYS A 172 9.48 1.63 -12.42
CA LYS A 172 9.73 3.06 -12.24
C LYS A 172 9.87 3.82 -13.56
N ILE A 173 10.17 3.15 -14.67
CA ILE A 173 10.18 3.76 -16.01
C ILE A 173 8.74 3.82 -16.53
N HIS A 174 8.01 2.72 -16.53
CA HIS A 174 6.61 2.70 -17.00
C HIS A 174 5.68 3.62 -16.19
N SER A 175 5.82 3.65 -14.86
CA SER A 175 5.06 4.55 -13.99
C SER A 175 5.34 6.03 -14.24
N LYS A 176 6.60 6.43 -14.53
CA LYS A 176 6.94 7.78 -15.01
C LYS A 176 6.21 8.13 -16.31
N VAL A 177 6.18 7.21 -17.28
CA VAL A 177 5.49 7.43 -18.57
C VAL A 177 3.99 7.64 -18.36
N ILE A 178 3.37 6.91 -17.43
CA ILE A 178 1.96 7.11 -17.06
C ILE A 178 1.75 8.43 -16.32
N ALA A 179 2.58 8.76 -15.33
CA ALA A 179 2.51 10.01 -14.58
C ALA A 179 2.63 11.23 -15.52
N ARG A 180 3.54 11.18 -16.51
CA ARG A 180 3.65 12.21 -17.56
C ARG A 180 2.38 12.32 -18.40
N LYS A 181 1.80 11.19 -18.86
CA LYS A 181 0.53 11.18 -19.62
C LYS A 181 -0.65 11.73 -18.80
N ALA A 182 -0.59 11.61 -17.47
CA ALA A 182 -1.56 12.18 -16.54
C ALA A 182 -1.24 13.64 -16.12
N ASN A 183 -0.26 14.30 -16.75
CA ASN A 183 0.21 15.66 -16.42
C ASN A 183 0.64 15.86 -14.96
N VAL A 184 1.10 14.79 -14.29
CA VAL A 184 1.65 14.87 -12.93
C VAL A 184 3.03 15.52 -13.00
N SER A 185 3.25 16.53 -12.15
CA SER A 185 4.56 17.16 -12.01
C SER A 185 5.58 16.15 -11.47
N MET A 186 6.63 15.89 -12.25
CA MET A 186 7.70 14.94 -11.92
C MET A 186 9.02 15.66 -11.68
N ILE A 187 9.83 15.08 -10.81
CA ILE A 187 11.20 15.54 -10.55
C ILE A 187 12.07 15.24 -11.80
N PRO A 188 12.86 16.21 -12.29
CA PRO A 188 13.73 16.02 -13.46
C PRO A 188 14.71 14.85 -13.33
N GLY A 189 15.06 14.28 -14.49
CA GLY A 189 16.05 13.22 -14.63
C GLY A 189 15.69 12.28 -15.78
N TYR A 190 16.62 11.37 -16.10
CA TYR A 190 16.50 10.45 -17.23
C TYR A 190 15.28 9.52 -17.14
N ASP A 191 14.65 9.25 -18.28
CA ASP A 191 13.47 8.39 -18.41
C ASP A 191 13.75 7.08 -19.14
N GLY A 192 14.97 6.87 -19.62
CA GLY A 192 15.40 5.61 -20.22
C GLY A 192 15.99 4.65 -19.18
N GLU A 193 16.30 3.44 -19.65
CA GLU A 193 17.16 2.51 -18.94
C GLU A 193 18.62 2.83 -19.27
N VAL A 194 19.44 3.11 -18.26
CA VAL A 194 20.90 3.26 -18.40
C VAL A 194 21.52 1.88 -18.62
N LYS A 195 22.29 1.74 -19.71
CA LYS A 195 22.88 0.46 -20.13
C LYS A 195 24.23 0.18 -19.49
N ASP A 196 25.07 1.21 -19.42
CA ASP A 196 26.50 1.14 -19.10
C ASP A 196 26.97 2.37 -18.29
N GLU A 197 28.25 2.35 -17.93
CA GLU A 197 28.88 3.37 -17.07
C GLU A 197 29.08 4.70 -17.80
N ASP A 198 29.43 4.67 -19.10
CA ASP A 198 29.59 5.86 -19.93
C ASP A 198 28.26 6.61 -20.13
N GLU A 199 27.17 5.89 -20.40
CA GLU A 199 25.82 6.46 -20.43
C GLU A 199 25.42 7.02 -19.07
N CYS A 200 25.78 6.34 -17.98
CA CYS A 200 25.54 6.82 -16.62
C CYS A 200 26.24 8.16 -16.37
N ILE A 201 27.54 8.27 -16.66
CA ILE A 201 28.36 9.49 -16.48
C ILE A 201 27.84 10.63 -17.36
N ARG A 202 27.50 10.36 -18.63
CA ARG A 202 26.92 11.35 -19.55
C ARG A 202 25.60 11.91 -19.01
N VAL A 203 24.67 11.04 -18.63
CA VAL A 203 23.37 11.41 -18.05
C VAL A 203 23.53 12.15 -16.71
N SER A 204 24.54 11.76 -15.93
CA SER A 204 24.87 12.38 -14.64
C SER A 204 25.32 13.84 -14.80
N ASN A 205 26.15 14.12 -15.81
CA ASN A 205 26.63 15.48 -16.08
C ASN A 205 25.57 16.38 -16.75
N ASP A 206 24.63 15.82 -17.51
CA ASP A 206 23.48 16.55 -18.10
C ASP A 206 22.47 17.02 -17.03
N ILE A 207 22.23 16.20 -16.00
CA ILE A 207 21.30 16.52 -14.90
C ILE A 207 21.96 17.41 -13.81
N GLY A 208 23.26 17.22 -13.57
CA GLY A 208 24.06 17.99 -12.60
C GLY A 208 24.09 17.40 -11.19
N TYR A 209 25.29 17.27 -10.61
CA TYR A 209 25.53 16.57 -9.35
C TYR A 209 25.00 17.32 -8.10
N PRO A 210 24.58 16.61 -7.02
CA PRO A 210 24.55 15.16 -6.87
C PRO A 210 23.36 14.52 -7.59
N VAL A 211 23.65 13.83 -8.69
CA VAL A 211 22.69 12.99 -9.38
C VAL A 211 22.56 11.68 -8.65
N MET A 212 21.29 11.19 -8.58
CA MET A 212 19.81 8.76 -7.04
C MET A 212 19.64 7.34 -7.69
N ILE A 213 20.69 6.52 -7.61
CA ILE A 213 20.92 5.35 -8.44
C ILE A 213 20.00 4.25 -7.88
N LYS A 214 18.70 4.28 -8.26
CA LYS A 214 17.59 3.44 -7.73
C LYS A 214 17.21 2.28 -8.66
N ALA A 215 17.39 1.05 -8.22
CA ALA A 215 16.98 -0.18 -8.90
C ALA A 215 15.58 -0.03 -9.54
N SER A 216 15.44 -0.26 -10.85
CA SER A 216 14.18 -0.09 -11.60
C SER A 216 13.03 -0.86 -10.94
N ALA A 217 13.19 -2.16 -10.75
CA ALA A 217 12.31 -3.05 -9.99
C ALA A 217 12.62 -3.09 -8.46
N GLY A 218 13.18 -2.02 -7.89
CA GLY A 218 13.67 -2.00 -6.50
C GLY A 218 12.69 -1.43 -5.47
N GLY A 219 11.99 -2.29 -4.72
CA GLY A 219 11.13 -1.89 -3.61
C GLY A 219 11.88 -1.56 -2.30
N GLY A 220 11.20 -0.92 -1.35
CA GLY A 220 11.65 -0.77 0.05
C GLY A 220 13.00 -0.06 0.25
N GLY A 221 13.36 0.87 -0.63
CA GLY A 221 14.64 1.60 -0.59
C GLY A 221 15.88 0.77 -0.96
N LYS A 222 15.71 -0.49 -1.36
CA LYS A 222 16.83 -1.36 -1.78
C LYS A 222 17.34 -0.95 -3.15
N GLY A 223 18.66 -1.08 -3.32
CA GLY A 223 19.34 -0.70 -4.56
C GLY A 223 19.24 0.79 -4.87
N MET A 224 19.26 1.67 -3.87
CA MET A 224 19.40 3.13 -4.04
C MET A 224 20.79 3.59 -3.59
N ARG A 225 21.48 4.42 -4.39
CA ARG A 225 22.80 4.99 -4.06
C ARG A 225 22.89 6.48 -4.41
N VAL A 226 23.69 7.23 -3.65
CA VAL A 226 23.97 8.64 -3.88
C VAL A 226 25.35 8.76 -4.54
N ALA A 227 25.45 9.45 -5.67
CA ALA A 227 26.71 9.79 -6.33
C ALA A 227 26.92 11.31 -6.29
N TRP A 228 28.17 11.74 -6.21
CA TRP A 228 28.55 13.16 -6.02
C TRP A 228 29.50 13.69 -7.11
N ASN A 229 30.07 12.79 -7.91
CA ASN A 229 30.95 13.04 -9.05
C ASN A 229 31.01 11.74 -9.90
N ASP A 230 31.90 11.66 -10.89
CA ASP A 230 32.04 10.50 -11.79
C ASP A 230 32.74 9.27 -11.17
N LYS A 231 33.10 9.31 -9.86
CA LYS A 231 33.85 8.28 -9.12
C LYS A 231 33.10 7.79 -7.87
#